data_AF-A0A523GAU7-F1
#
_entry.id   AF-A0A523GAU7-F1
#
_cell.length_a   1.000
_cell.length_b   1.000
_cell.length_c   1.000
_cell.angle_alpha   90.00
_cell.angle_beta   90.00
_cell.angle_gamma   90.00
#
_symmetry.space_group_name_H-M   'P 1'
#
loop_
_entity.id
_entity.type
_entity.pdbx_description
1 polymer ?
#
loop_
_entity_poly.entity_id
_entity_poly.type
_entity_poly.pdbx_seq_one_letter_code
_entity_poly.pdbx_strand_id
1 'polypeptide(L)'
;MSPVETRVGAQQANLAISQMFPWFGQLKARERVEAQIAKSRFESFQDAKFKLFFNVKTTYNNLYLLHAAIDITRENIKLLESIKELSNIKFESGQESFVNVLRIEMEVLELENQIKYLEDSRTPLNTKFQELLNTTLEGPINYPATLWEDDLLLEKTAILDSILLQNPSLKRFDHQISSLEYQAEVAQKQGMPSFQVGL
;
A
#
# COMPACT_ATOMS: atom_id res chain seq x y z
N MET A 1 -49.26 -3.57 -40.40
CA MET A 1 -50.06 -3.53 -39.16
C MET A 1 -50.93 -2.30 -39.24
N SER A 2 -52.22 -2.47 -39.53
CA SER A 2 -53.17 -1.36 -39.72
C SER A 2 -53.56 -0.77 -38.36
N PRO A 3 -53.68 0.57 -38.21
CA PRO A 3 -54.03 1.20 -36.94
C PRO A 3 -55.45 0.81 -36.53
N VAL A 4 -55.67 0.66 -35.21
CA VAL A 4 -56.99 0.40 -34.64
C VAL A 4 -57.90 1.60 -34.93
N GLU A 5 -58.98 1.36 -35.66
CA GLU A 5 -60.00 2.38 -35.89
C GLU A 5 -60.85 2.53 -34.63
N THR A 6 -60.85 3.74 -34.07
CA THR A 6 -61.84 4.14 -33.06
C THR A 6 -62.99 4.85 -33.76
N ARG A 7 -64.13 5.00 -33.08
CA ARG A 7 -65.35 5.66 -33.60
C ARG A 7 -65.12 7.11 -34.11
N VAL A 8 -63.92 7.67 -33.95
CA VAL A 8 -63.51 9.03 -34.34
C VAL A 8 -62.31 9.08 -35.32
N GLY A 9 -61.87 7.96 -35.91
CA GLY A 9 -60.81 7.90 -36.93
C GLY A 9 -59.51 7.22 -36.47
N ALA A 10 -58.53 7.13 -37.38
CA ALA A 10 -57.26 6.43 -37.15
C ALA A 10 -56.37 7.17 -36.14
N GLN A 11 -56.09 6.55 -34.99
CA GLN A 11 -55.20 7.09 -33.98
C GLN A 11 -53.73 6.90 -34.42
N GLN A 12 -53.03 7.99 -34.75
CA GLN A 12 -51.67 7.95 -35.31
C GLN A 12 -50.55 8.09 -34.26
N ALA A 13 -50.87 8.50 -33.03
CA ALA A 13 -49.93 8.58 -31.92
C ALA A 13 -50.63 8.23 -30.60
N ASN A 14 -49.98 7.40 -29.78
CA ASN A 14 -50.43 7.06 -28.43
C ASN A 14 -49.24 7.26 -27.47
N LEU A 15 -49.43 8.06 -26.42
CA LEU A 15 -48.43 8.24 -25.36
C LEU A 15 -48.84 7.35 -24.19
N ALA A 16 -48.00 6.38 -23.84
CA ALA A 16 -48.20 5.52 -22.68
C ALA A 16 -47.00 5.63 -21.75
N ILE A 17 -47.25 5.80 -20.46
CA ILE A 17 -46.22 5.76 -19.41
C ILE A 17 -46.53 4.57 -18.55
N SER A 18 -45.59 3.62 -18.42
CA SER A 18 -45.74 2.49 -17.49
C SER A 18 -44.56 2.41 -16.53
N GLN A 19 -44.83 2.09 -15.26
CA GLN A 19 -43.84 1.90 -14.21
C GLN A 19 -44.10 0.59 -13.48
N MET A 20 -43.05 -0.21 -13.34
CA MET A 20 -43.04 -1.42 -12.52
C MET A 20 -42.75 -1.05 -11.07
N PHE A 21 -43.64 -1.44 -10.17
CA PHE A 21 -43.51 -1.33 -8.73
C PHE A 21 -43.22 -2.72 -8.14
N PRO A 22 -42.01 -2.94 -7.60
CA PRO A 22 -41.70 -4.17 -6.88
C PRO A 22 -42.51 -4.29 -5.59
N TRP A 23 -42.53 -5.48 -4.99
CA TRP A 23 -43.21 -5.70 -3.71
C TRP A 23 -42.72 -4.73 -2.62
N PHE A 24 -43.62 -4.39 -1.69
CA PHE A 24 -43.35 -3.43 -0.63
C PHE A 24 -42.06 -3.74 0.12
N GLY A 25 -41.17 -2.74 0.23
CA GLY A 25 -39.91 -2.87 0.97
C GLY A 25 -38.79 -3.62 0.24
N GLN A 26 -38.97 -4.08 -1.01
CA GLN A 26 -37.89 -4.65 -1.82
C GLN A 26 -36.83 -3.61 -2.17
N LEU A 27 -37.23 -2.39 -2.52
CA LEU A 27 -36.29 -1.30 -2.81
C LEU A 27 -35.46 -0.90 -1.59
N LYS A 28 -36.09 -0.80 -0.41
CA LYS A 28 -35.39 -0.54 0.86
C LYS A 28 -34.39 -1.65 1.21
N ALA A 29 -34.74 -2.91 0.95
CA ALA A 29 -33.82 -4.03 1.16
C ALA A 29 -32.63 -3.98 0.18
N ARG A 30 -32.87 -3.64 -1.10
CA ARG A 30 -31.81 -3.41 -2.09
C ARG A 30 -30.90 -2.25 -1.72
N GLU A 31 -31.47 -1.14 -1.27
CA GLU A 31 -30.71 0.01 -0.76
C GLU A 31 -29.75 -0.40 0.36
N ARG A 32 -30.21 -1.24 1.31
CA ARG A 32 -29.36 -1.76 2.40
C ARG A 32 -28.21 -2.63 1.89
N VAL A 33 -28.46 -3.49 0.90
CA VAL A 33 -27.40 -4.28 0.25
C VAL A 33 -26.33 -3.33 -0.32
N GLU A 34 -26.74 -2.39 -1.16
CA GLU A 34 -25.81 -1.48 -1.82
C GLU A 34 -25.08 -0.57 -0.81
N ALA A 35 -25.74 -0.16 0.27
CA ALA A 35 -25.12 0.59 1.35
C ALA A 35 -24.00 -0.20 2.05
N GLN A 36 -24.18 -1.50 2.29
CA GLN A 36 -23.14 -2.36 2.88
C GLN A 36 -22.01 -2.65 1.89
N ILE A 37 -22.33 -2.85 0.61
CA ILE A 37 -21.31 -2.98 -0.45
C ILE A 37 -20.47 -1.70 -0.53
N ALA A 38 -21.09 -0.53 -0.47
CA ALA A 38 -20.38 0.75 -0.47
C ALA A 38 -19.44 0.88 0.73
N LYS A 39 -19.88 0.50 1.94
CA LYS A 39 -19.03 0.46 3.14
C LYS A 39 -17.85 -0.51 3.00
N SER A 40 -18.10 -1.72 2.49
CA SER A 40 -17.06 -2.71 2.19
C SER A 40 -16.00 -2.19 1.20
N ARG A 41 -16.44 -1.46 0.15
CA ARG A 41 -15.53 -0.81 -0.80
C ARG A 41 -14.72 0.31 -0.14
N PHE A 42 -15.33 1.09 0.74
CA PHE A 42 -14.63 2.11 1.52
C PHE A 42 -13.54 1.51 2.40
N GLU A 43 -13.82 0.40 3.09
CA GLU A 43 -12.80 -0.29 3.90
C GLU A 43 -11.69 -0.89 3.05
N SER A 44 -12.00 -1.37 1.83
CA SER A 44 -10.98 -1.79 0.85
C SER A 44 -10.06 -0.65 0.44
N PHE A 45 -10.61 0.55 0.28
CA PHE A 45 -9.82 1.75 0.03
C PHE A 45 -8.93 2.12 1.23
N GLN A 46 -9.44 2.03 2.47
CA GLN A 46 -8.62 2.25 3.67
C GLN A 46 -7.48 1.24 3.79
N ASP A 47 -7.72 -0.03 3.50
CA ASP A 47 -6.70 -1.08 3.46
C ASP A 47 -5.60 -0.76 2.44
N ALA A 48 -5.99 -0.40 1.21
CA ALA A 48 -5.05 0.01 0.16
C ALA A 48 -4.24 1.25 0.58
N LYS A 49 -4.88 2.24 1.21
CA LYS A 49 -4.23 3.43 1.76
C LYS A 49 -3.17 3.03 2.80
N PHE A 50 -3.52 2.22 3.80
CA PHE A 50 -2.57 1.81 4.83
C PHE A 50 -1.40 1.00 4.27
N LYS A 51 -1.65 0.11 3.30
CA LYS A 51 -0.59 -0.59 2.57
C LYS A 51 0.35 0.38 1.86
N LEU A 52 -0.18 1.43 1.22
CA LEU A 52 0.64 2.46 0.60
C LEU A 52 1.53 3.17 1.63
N PHE A 53 0.96 3.66 2.74
CA PHE A 53 1.73 4.30 3.81
C PHE A 53 2.82 3.38 4.38
N PHE A 54 2.49 2.11 4.62
CA PHE A 54 3.44 1.12 5.10
C PHE A 54 4.58 0.89 4.11
N ASN A 55 4.26 0.76 2.82
CA ASN A 55 5.24 0.55 1.77
C ASN A 55 6.15 1.76 1.60
N VAL A 56 5.61 2.98 1.67
CA VAL A 56 6.39 4.23 1.64
C VAL A 56 7.36 4.27 2.81
N LYS A 57 6.89 4.07 4.05
CA LYS A 57 7.73 4.06 5.25
C LYS A 57 8.83 2.99 5.19
N THR A 58 8.47 1.77 4.81
CA THR A 58 9.42 0.66 4.69
C THR A 58 10.48 0.93 3.63
N THR A 59 10.07 1.45 2.48
CA THR A 59 11.00 1.77 1.37
C THR A 59 11.95 2.90 1.78
N TYR A 60 11.44 3.95 2.44
CA TYR A 60 12.27 5.02 2.99
C TYR A 60 13.27 4.50 4.03
N ASN A 61 12.83 3.66 4.96
CA ASN A 61 13.72 3.06 5.97
C ASN A 61 14.81 2.20 5.32
N ASN A 62 14.49 1.44 4.26
CA ASN A 62 15.49 0.67 3.52
C ASN A 62 16.52 1.57 2.83
N LEU A 63 16.08 2.69 2.25
CA LEU A 63 16.98 3.70 1.67
C LEU A 63 17.89 4.33 2.72
N TYR A 64 17.35 4.63 3.90
CA TYR A 64 18.12 5.09 5.05
C TYR A 64 19.17 4.06 5.48
N LEU A 65 18.77 2.79 5.63
CA LEU A 65 19.68 1.71 6.04
C LEU A 65 20.86 1.58 5.07
N LEU A 66 20.58 1.67 3.77
CA LEU A 66 21.60 1.65 2.74
C LEU A 66 22.54 2.85 2.83
N HIS A 67 22.01 4.05 3.07
CA HIS A 67 22.82 5.24 3.28
C HIS A 67 23.72 5.13 4.51
N ALA A 68 23.18 4.70 5.64
CA ALA A 68 23.94 4.48 6.86
C ALA A 68 25.02 3.40 6.67
N ALA A 69 24.70 2.31 5.97
CA ALA A 69 25.68 1.26 5.65
C ALA A 69 26.84 1.80 4.80
N ILE A 70 26.56 2.61 3.77
CA ILE A 70 27.60 3.24 2.95
C ILE A 70 28.47 4.18 3.79
N ASP A 71 27.87 4.99 4.66
CA ASP A 71 28.60 5.96 5.48
C ASP A 71 29.51 5.26 6.51
N ILE A 72 28.99 4.23 7.19
CA ILE A 72 29.78 3.39 8.11
C ILE A 72 30.93 2.70 7.36
N THR A 73 30.68 2.17 6.16
CA THR A 73 31.73 1.53 5.36
C THR A 73 32.82 2.53 4.94
N ARG A 74 32.44 3.77 4.61
CA ARG A 74 33.40 4.85 4.31
C ARG A 74 34.22 5.24 5.53
N GLU A 75 33.62 5.26 6.72
CA GLU A 75 34.34 5.50 7.98
C GLU A 75 35.33 4.35 8.27
N ASN A 76 34.94 3.11 8.03
CA ASN A 76 35.81 1.95 8.18
C ASN A 76 37.02 2.00 7.22
N ILE A 77 36.81 2.40 5.96
CA ILE A 77 37.91 2.60 5.01
C ILE A 77 38.90 3.65 5.52
N LYS A 78 38.41 4.82 5.99
CA LYS A 78 39.28 5.87 6.55
C LYS A 78 40.10 5.38 7.75
N LEU A 79 39.51 4.54 8.60
CA LEU A 79 40.21 3.92 9.72
C LEU A 79 41.30 2.96 9.23
N LEU A 80 41.00 2.11 8.25
CA LEU A 80 41.97 1.18 7.65
C LEU A 80 43.11 1.92 6.95
N GLU A 81 42.84 3.02 6.26
CA GLU A 81 43.86 3.87 5.63
C GLU A 81 44.83 4.45 6.68
N SER A 82 44.30 4.89 7.83
CA SER A 82 45.10 5.38 8.95
C SER A 82 45.98 4.26 9.54
N ILE A 83 45.44 3.04 9.65
CA ILE A 83 46.20 1.86 10.11
C ILE A 83 47.27 1.48 9.09
N LYS A 84 46.98 1.58 7.79
CA LYS A 84 47.93 1.31 6.70
C LYS A 84 49.16 2.20 6.80
N GLU A 85 48.97 3.49 7.08
CA GLU A 85 50.08 4.45 7.27
C GLU A 85 51.00 4.01 8.42
N LEU A 86 50.43 3.60 9.55
CA LEU A 86 51.20 3.08 10.69
C LEU A 86 51.95 1.78 10.37
N SER A 87 51.32 0.85 9.64
CA SER A 87 51.95 -0.40 9.22
C SER A 87 53.08 -0.17 8.20
N ASN A 88 52.95 0.82 7.31
CA ASN A 88 54.02 1.23 6.40
C ASN A 88 55.26 1.73 7.16
N ILE A 89 55.06 2.62 8.15
CA ILE A 89 56.16 3.12 8.99
C ILE A 89 56.88 1.97 9.71
N LYS A 90 56.12 1.01 10.26
CA LYS A 90 56.68 -0.16 10.94
C LYS A 90 57.42 -1.08 10.00
N PHE A 91 56.90 -1.31 8.79
CA PHE A 91 57.59 -2.09 7.75
C PHE A 91 58.90 -1.43 7.33
N GLU A 92 58.91 -0.12 7.08
CA GLU A 92 60.12 0.64 6.74
C GLU A 92 61.19 0.57 7.84
N SER A 93 60.77 0.51 9.11
CA SER A 93 61.66 0.32 10.26
C SER A 93 62.09 -1.15 10.51
N GLY A 94 61.64 -2.09 9.67
CA GLY A 94 61.93 -3.53 9.78
C GLY A 94 61.19 -4.26 10.91
N GLN A 95 60.19 -3.63 11.53
CA GLN A 95 59.46 -4.16 12.69
C GLN A 95 58.19 -4.94 12.32
N GLU A 96 57.77 -4.90 11.05
CA GLU A 96 56.55 -5.53 10.57
C GLU A 96 56.76 -6.13 9.17
N SER A 97 55.93 -7.10 8.79
CA SER A 97 55.96 -7.73 7.47
C SER A 97 55.09 -6.96 6.47
N PHE A 98 55.55 -6.81 5.23
CA PHE A 98 54.78 -6.22 4.12
C PHE A 98 53.45 -6.95 3.85
N VAL A 99 53.34 -8.22 4.28
CA VAL A 99 52.09 -9.00 4.19
C VAL A 99 50.93 -8.31 4.92
N ASN A 100 51.20 -7.59 6.03
CA ASN A 100 50.17 -6.88 6.77
C ASN A 100 49.64 -5.66 5.99
N VAL A 101 50.52 -4.91 5.33
CA VAL A 101 50.14 -3.80 4.45
C VAL A 101 49.25 -4.30 3.31
N LEU A 102 49.67 -5.36 2.62
CA LEU A 102 48.88 -5.98 1.55
C LEU A 102 47.51 -6.46 2.03
N ARG A 103 47.43 -7.00 3.26
CA ARG A 103 46.14 -7.40 3.85
C ARG A 103 45.21 -6.21 4.03
N ILE A 104 45.71 -5.10 4.55
CA ILE A 104 44.92 -3.88 4.74
C ILE A 104 44.45 -3.35 3.38
N GLU A 105 45.30 -3.36 2.36
CA GLU A 105 44.91 -2.95 1.00
C GLU A 105 43.83 -3.83 0.39
N MET A 106 43.92 -5.15 0.55
CA MET A 106 42.86 -6.07 0.13
C MET A 106 41.53 -5.79 0.83
N GLU A 107 41.57 -5.51 2.14
CA GLU A 107 40.36 -5.18 2.92
C GLU A 107 39.72 -3.87 2.43
N VAL A 108 40.52 -2.83 2.17
CA VAL A 108 40.02 -1.56 1.61
C VAL A 108 39.35 -1.79 0.26
N LEU A 109 39.98 -2.55 -0.64
CA LEU A 109 39.41 -2.87 -1.95
C LEU A 109 38.09 -3.64 -1.85
N GLU A 110 37.97 -4.55 -0.87
CA GLU A 110 36.73 -5.28 -0.60
C GLU A 110 35.61 -4.33 -0.14
N LEU A 111 35.91 -3.43 0.81
CA LEU A 111 34.95 -2.43 1.28
C LEU A 111 34.54 -1.44 0.18
N GLU A 112 35.45 -1.05 -0.72
CA GLU A 112 35.13 -0.22 -1.88
C GLU A 112 34.17 -0.94 -2.85
N ASN A 113 34.40 -2.24 -3.09
CA ASN A 113 33.48 -3.06 -3.88
C ASN A 113 32.12 -3.19 -3.20
N GLN A 114 32.09 -3.34 -1.87
CA GLN A 114 30.86 -3.35 -1.10
C GLN A 114 30.09 -2.02 -1.22
N ILE A 115 30.77 -0.87 -1.19
CA ILE A 115 30.13 0.44 -1.41
C ILE A 115 29.47 0.48 -2.79
N LYS A 116 30.17 0.04 -3.85
CA LYS A 116 29.60 0.02 -5.21
C LYS A 116 28.35 -0.85 -5.28
N TYR A 117 28.39 -2.04 -4.67
CA TYR A 117 27.23 -2.92 -4.59
C TYR A 117 26.03 -2.27 -3.86
N LEU A 118 26.30 -1.55 -2.75
CA LEU A 118 25.27 -0.82 -2.02
C LEU A 118 24.72 0.34 -2.86
N GLU A 119 25.56 1.10 -3.55
CA GLU A 119 25.13 2.18 -4.45
C GLU A 119 24.26 1.65 -5.60
N ASP A 120 24.64 0.53 -6.22
CA ASP A 120 23.83 -0.14 -7.24
C ASP A 120 22.46 -0.57 -6.69
N SER A 121 22.44 -1.08 -5.45
CA SER A 121 21.21 -1.48 -4.74
C SER A 121 20.30 -0.29 -4.41
N ARG A 122 20.81 0.94 -4.43
CA ARG A 122 20.01 2.16 -4.22
C ARG A 122 19.04 2.42 -5.36
N THR A 123 19.47 2.15 -6.59
CA THR A 123 18.71 2.44 -7.82
C THR A 123 17.30 1.84 -7.81
N PRO A 124 17.11 0.52 -7.61
CA PRO A 124 15.77 -0.07 -7.57
C PRO A 124 14.91 0.44 -6.41
N LEU A 125 15.52 0.77 -5.26
CA LEU A 125 14.80 1.33 -4.12
C LEU A 125 14.30 2.75 -4.40
N ASN A 126 15.11 3.59 -5.06
CA ASN A 126 14.71 4.93 -5.49
C ASN A 126 13.56 4.87 -6.49
N THR A 127 13.62 3.98 -7.48
CA THR A 127 12.53 3.79 -8.45
C THR A 127 11.25 3.36 -7.74
N LYS A 128 11.33 2.37 -6.85
CA LYS A 128 10.18 1.93 -6.05
C LYS A 128 9.61 3.06 -5.21
N PHE A 129 10.46 3.90 -4.62
CA PHE A 129 10.03 5.04 -3.82
C PHE A 129 9.31 6.10 -4.68
N GLN A 130 9.83 6.40 -5.86
CA GLN A 130 9.20 7.30 -6.84
C GLN A 130 7.82 6.79 -7.28
N GLU A 131 7.71 5.49 -7.60
CA GLU A 131 6.45 4.84 -7.97
C GLU A 131 5.42 4.95 -6.85
N LEU A 132 5.83 4.71 -5.59
CA LEU A 132 4.94 4.81 -4.43
C LEU A 132 4.46 6.25 -4.17
N LEU A 133 5.32 7.25 -4.43
CA LEU A 133 4.97 8.66 -4.29
C LEU A 133 4.27 9.24 -5.51
N ASN A 134 4.20 8.48 -6.61
CA ASN A 134 3.70 8.93 -7.91
C ASN A 134 4.38 10.24 -8.37
N THR A 135 5.69 10.37 -8.13
CA THR A 135 6.50 11.54 -8.50
C THR A 135 7.92 11.15 -8.85
N THR A 136 8.57 11.92 -9.73
CA THR A 136 10.01 11.85 -9.96
C THR A 136 10.76 12.59 -8.85
N LEU A 137 11.86 12.03 -8.35
CA LEU A 137 12.72 12.74 -7.40
C LEU A 137 13.56 13.77 -8.18
N GLU A 138 13.37 15.05 -7.90
CA GLU A 138 14.14 16.14 -8.52
C GLU A 138 15.53 16.35 -7.89
N GLY A 139 15.86 15.59 -6.84
CA GLY A 139 17.14 15.70 -6.13
C GLY A 139 17.40 14.52 -5.19
N PRO A 140 18.57 14.51 -4.52
CA PRO A 140 18.91 13.49 -3.54
C PRO A 140 17.95 13.54 -2.33
N ILE A 141 17.65 12.36 -1.79
CA ILE A 141 16.86 12.24 -0.56
C ILE A 141 17.74 12.65 0.62
N ASN A 142 17.25 13.56 1.46
CA ASN A 142 17.90 13.91 2.71
C ASN A 142 17.56 12.89 3.79
N TYR A 143 18.58 12.37 4.46
CA TYR A 143 18.45 11.44 5.57
C TYR A 143 18.79 12.14 6.89
N PRO A 144 18.04 11.89 7.97
CA PRO A 144 18.42 12.38 9.29
C PRO A 144 19.69 11.67 9.78
N ALA A 145 20.36 12.22 10.80
CA ALA A 145 21.50 11.55 11.43
C ALA A 145 21.10 10.31 12.27
N THR A 146 19.84 10.26 12.72
CA THR A 146 19.31 9.16 13.53
C THR A 146 17.85 8.93 13.16
N LEU A 147 17.46 7.65 13.02
CA LEU A 147 16.05 7.28 12.85
C LEU A 147 15.27 7.53 14.14
N TRP A 148 13.97 7.76 13.99
CA TRP A 148 13.09 8.05 15.10
C TRP A 148 12.81 6.73 15.83
N GLU A 149 12.94 6.73 17.15
CA GLU A 149 12.55 5.60 17.99
C GLU A 149 11.07 5.75 18.34
N ASP A 150 10.24 4.83 17.85
CA ASP A 150 8.83 4.74 18.25
C ASP A 150 8.71 3.71 19.38
N ASP A 151 8.55 4.18 20.61
CA ASP A 151 8.26 3.32 21.76
C ASP A 151 6.83 2.75 21.64
N LEU A 152 6.72 1.43 21.64
CA LEU A 152 5.43 0.73 21.75
C LEU A 152 4.97 0.76 23.22
N LEU A 153 4.36 1.87 23.61
CA LEU A 153 3.87 2.12 24.98
C LEU A 153 2.58 1.34 25.34
N LEU A 154 2.07 0.48 24.45
CA LEU A 154 0.82 -0.25 24.64
C LEU A 154 1.07 -1.68 25.13
N GLU A 155 0.24 -2.14 26.07
CA GLU A 155 0.20 -3.54 26.46
C GLU A 155 -0.28 -4.42 25.29
N LYS A 156 0.26 -5.64 25.18
CA LYS A 156 -0.06 -6.59 24.09
C LYS A 156 -1.56 -6.84 23.93
N THR A 157 -2.31 -6.89 25.03
CA THR A 157 -3.78 -7.06 25.07
C THR A 157 -4.50 -5.88 24.43
N ALA A 158 -4.13 -4.65 24.81
CA ALA A 158 -4.69 -3.42 24.24
C ALA A 158 -4.42 -3.29 22.73
N ILE A 159 -3.27 -3.79 22.26
CA ILE A 159 -2.94 -3.83 20.82
C ILE A 159 -3.89 -4.77 20.07
N LEU A 160 -4.15 -5.97 20.59
CA LEU A 160 -5.06 -6.94 19.95
C LEU A 160 -6.49 -6.39 19.83
N ASP A 161 -7.02 -5.80 20.89
CA ASP A 161 -8.35 -5.20 20.87
C ASP A 161 -8.45 -4.07 19.85
N SER A 162 -7.42 -3.21 19.78
CA SER A 162 -7.34 -2.16 18.78
C SER A 162 -7.30 -2.71 17.35
N ILE A 163 -6.55 -3.79 17.10
CA ILE A 163 -6.50 -4.43 15.78
C ILE A 163 -7.87 -4.96 15.39
N LEU A 164 -8.55 -5.69 16.27
CA LEU A 164 -9.87 -6.26 15.97
C LEU A 164 -10.90 -5.16 15.65
N LEU A 165 -10.85 -4.03 16.36
CA LEU A 165 -11.79 -2.93 16.17
C LEU A 165 -11.46 -2.02 14.98
N GLN A 166 -10.19 -1.91 14.57
CA GLN A 166 -9.75 -0.91 13.60
C GLN A 166 -9.29 -1.49 12.26
N ASN A 167 -9.07 -2.81 12.15
CA ASN A 167 -8.58 -3.42 10.92
C ASN A 167 -9.60 -3.29 9.77
N PRO A 168 -9.27 -2.57 8.67
CA PRO A 168 -10.19 -2.39 7.55
C PRO A 168 -10.56 -3.69 6.84
N SER A 169 -9.64 -4.64 6.77
CA SER A 169 -9.92 -5.94 6.15
C SER A 169 -10.98 -6.73 6.95
N LEU A 170 -10.97 -6.65 8.28
CA LEU A 170 -12.01 -7.26 9.12
C LEU A 170 -13.36 -6.56 8.93
N LYS A 171 -13.40 -5.23 9.04
CA LYS A 171 -14.63 -4.44 8.80
C LYS A 171 -15.22 -4.68 7.42
N ARG A 172 -14.37 -4.83 6.40
CA ARG A 172 -14.80 -5.20 5.06
C ARG A 172 -15.55 -6.52 5.05
N PHE A 173 -15.04 -7.55 5.74
CA PHE A 173 -15.71 -8.85 5.84
C PHE A 173 -17.05 -8.73 6.59
N ASP A 174 -17.11 -7.95 7.67
CA ASP A 174 -18.38 -7.71 8.38
C ASP A 174 -19.44 -7.08 7.47
N HIS A 175 -19.05 -6.05 6.70
CA HIS A 175 -19.95 -5.43 5.72
C HIS A 175 -20.34 -6.37 4.58
N GLN A 176 -19.45 -7.26 4.14
CA GLN A 176 -19.79 -8.28 3.15
C GLN A 176 -20.81 -9.28 3.70
N ILE A 177 -20.64 -9.74 4.94
CA ILE A 177 -21.59 -10.63 5.62
C ILE A 177 -22.96 -9.95 5.72
N SER A 178 -23.03 -8.71 6.23
CA SER A 178 -24.30 -7.97 6.31
C SER A 178 -24.94 -7.72 4.94
N SER A 179 -24.14 -7.50 3.89
CA SER A 179 -24.65 -7.40 2.52
C SER A 179 -25.31 -8.70 2.07
N LEU A 180 -24.70 -9.85 2.34
CA LEU A 180 -25.25 -11.16 1.98
C LEU A 180 -26.55 -11.46 2.73
N GLU A 181 -26.63 -11.08 4.01
CA GLU A 181 -27.87 -11.18 4.81
C GLU A 181 -29.02 -10.37 4.19
N TYR A 182 -28.76 -9.12 3.81
CA TYR A 182 -29.76 -8.29 3.13
C TYR A 182 -30.08 -8.80 1.71
N GLN A 183 -29.13 -9.43 1.02
CA GLN A 183 -29.39 -10.06 -0.28
C GLN A 183 -30.36 -11.23 -0.14
N ALA A 184 -30.28 -12.00 0.95
CA ALA A 184 -31.26 -13.04 1.24
C ALA A 184 -32.67 -12.45 1.44
N GLU A 185 -32.79 -11.32 2.17
CA GLU A 185 -34.07 -10.59 2.32
C GLU A 185 -34.62 -10.11 0.97
N VAL A 186 -33.74 -9.57 0.12
CA VAL A 186 -34.10 -9.15 -1.25
C VAL A 186 -34.59 -10.33 -2.08
N ALA A 187 -33.91 -11.47 -2.03
CA ALA A 187 -34.30 -12.68 -2.76
C ALA A 187 -35.67 -13.19 -2.32
N GLN A 188 -35.95 -13.17 -1.01
CA GLN A 188 -37.27 -13.53 -0.48
C GLN A 188 -38.38 -12.60 -1.03
N LYS A 189 -38.13 -11.29 -1.07
CA LYS A 189 -39.10 -10.30 -1.59
C LYS A 189 -39.24 -10.33 -3.11
N GLN A 190 -38.21 -10.76 -3.84
CA GLN A 190 -38.28 -10.96 -5.29
C GLN A 190 -39.22 -12.10 -5.68
N GLY A 191 -39.44 -13.07 -4.80
CA GLY A 191 -40.45 -14.12 -4.99
C GLY A 191 -41.89 -13.65 -4.81
N MET A 192 -42.12 -12.40 -4.40
CA MET A 192 -43.44 -11.80 -4.19
C MET A 192 -43.91 -11.06 -5.45
N PRO A 193 -45.23 -10.85 -5.65
CA PRO A 193 -45.73 -10.24 -6.88
C PRO A 193 -45.23 -8.80 -7.06
N SER A 194 -45.03 -8.41 -8.30
CA SER A 194 -44.79 -7.02 -8.70
C SER A 194 -46.01 -6.46 -9.41
N PHE A 195 -46.21 -5.15 -9.33
CA PHE A 195 -47.34 -4.46 -9.91
C PHE A 195 -46.85 -3.55 -11.03
N GLN A 196 -47.51 -3.56 -12.18
CA GLN A 196 -47.26 -2.58 -13.24
C GLN A 196 -48.45 -1.62 -13.30
N VAL A 197 -48.18 -0.32 -13.22
CA VAL A 197 -49.18 0.72 -13.42
C VAL A 197 -48.85 1.45 -14.71
N GLY A 198 -49.84 1.63 -15.58
CA GLY A 198 -49.71 2.39 -16.82
C GLY A 198 -50.86 3.37 -17.02
N LEU A 199 -50.56 4.53 -17.60
CA LEU A 199 -51.51 5.53 -18.09
C LEU A 199 -51.29 5.78 -19.58
#